data_AF-A0A1F3Y4L6-F1
#
_entry.id   AF-A0A1F3Y4L6-F1
#
_cell.length_a   1.000
_cell.length_b   1.000
_cell.length_c   1.000
_cell.angle_alpha   90.00
_cell.angle_beta   90.00
_cell.angle_gamma   90.00
#
_symmetry.space_group_name_H-M   'P 1'
#
loop_
_entity.id
_entity.type
_entity.pdbx_description
1 polymer ?
#
loop_
_entity_poly.entity_id
_entity_poly.type
_entity_poly.pdbx_seq_one_letter_code
_entity_poly.pdbx_strand_id
1 'polypeptide(L)'
;MIKKLIIKNYRSIYNASVSFENFSLLIGSNGSGKTNLLKLLRDLSQRFTISPSTDFPTHYNHQTEVQLIELTTGNNIGYEITIHKSAGKIIYKHRPGPAAVPKELNNVRIFCVDPSIVGRAENLSPNPIVQENGTGTVQVLDSLKTGDREELFNNIEKLLCEYIPEIEKLSFVPGPQSKKLQIRERHILRPVPVEAVSEGTRLLIVLLTIMHQENPPSIICIEDIDKGMHPRLFQKVIEFCKDVAGKNGKPQIIATTHNPYLVDQFKGQESSVIITEKIDGNTCFSLLSERLSGASSDEDPLGELWFSGAMGGTPSTSG
;
A
#
# COMPACT_ATOMS: atom_id res chain seq x y z
N MET A 1 -0.99 2.88 15.31
CA MET A 1 -0.27 3.05 14.03
C MET A 1 1.22 2.88 14.27
N ILE A 2 1.96 2.31 13.32
CA ILE A 2 3.43 2.20 13.40
C ILE A 2 4.03 3.57 13.05
N LYS A 3 4.96 4.05 13.87
CA LYS A 3 5.68 5.31 13.63
C LYS A 3 7.13 5.13 13.24
N LYS A 4 7.78 4.08 13.76
CA LYS A 4 9.18 3.78 13.43
C LYS A 4 9.44 2.29 13.40
N LEU A 5 10.29 1.88 12.46
CA LEU A 5 10.91 0.55 12.44
C LEU A 5 12.43 0.69 12.43
N ILE A 6 13.10 -0.23 13.13
CA ILE A 6 14.52 -0.52 12.98
C ILE A 6 14.60 -1.98 12.57
N ILE A 7 15.28 -2.25 11.46
CA ILE A 7 15.26 -3.53 10.76
C ILE A 7 16.68 -4.03 10.64
N LYS A 8 16.95 -5.23 11.16
CA LYS A 8 18.24 -5.91 10.97
C LYS A 8 18.07 -7.31 10.39
N ASN A 9 18.87 -7.59 9.36
CA ASN A 9 19.04 -8.88 8.71
C ASN A 9 17.81 -9.46 7.99
N TYR A 10 17.08 -8.64 7.24
CA TYR A 10 15.89 -9.06 6.49
C TYR A 10 16.02 -8.79 4.99
N ARG A 11 15.99 -9.83 4.14
CA ARG A 11 16.07 -9.73 2.66
C ARG A 11 17.18 -8.79 2.17
N SER A 12 16.87 -7.61 1.61
CA SER A 12 17.87 -6.63 1.17
C SER A 12 18.27 -5.60 2.25
N ILE A 13 17.66 -5.69 3.42
CA ILE A 13 17.79 -4.74 4.53
C ILE A 13 18.71 -5.36 5.59
N TYR A 14 19.99 -5.01 5.55
CA TYR A 14 20.96 -5.47 6.54
C TYR A 14 20.80 -4.76 7.88
N ASN A 15 20.74 -3.42 7.86
CA ASN A 15 20.54 -2.57 9.03
C ASN A 15 19.99 -1.20 8.56
N ALA A 16 18.70 -0.93 8.81
CA ALA A 16 18.09 0.33 8.42
C ALA A 16 17.01 0.76 9.42
N SER A 17 16.72 2.06 9.46
CA SER A 17 15.57 2.61 10.18
C SER A 17 14.68 3.37 9.23
N VAL A 18 13.37 3.31 9.46
CA VAL A 18 12.35 4.00 8.67
C VAL A 18 11.26 4.55 9.59
N SER A 19 10.81 5.76 9.31
CA SER A 19 9.72 6.43 10.02
C SER A 19 8.51 6.54 9.10
N PHE A 20 7.30 6.51 9.66
CA PHE A 20 6.06 6.51 8.90
C PHE A 20 5.08 7.56 9.40
N GLU A 21 4.36 8.15 8.44
CA GLU A 21 3.11 8.84 8.69
C GLU A 21 1.89 7.90 8.54
N ASN A 22 0.69 8.43 8.82
CA ASN A 22 -0.54 7.67 8.65
C ASN A 22 -0.70 7.18 7.21
N PHE A 23 -0.32 8.03 6.26
CA PHE A 23 -0.09 7.68 4.87
C PHE A 23 1.37 7.95 4.52
N SER A 24 2.10 6.93 4.09
CA SER A 24 3.49 7.05 3.65
C SER A 24 3.65 6.58 2.21
N LEU A 25 4.39 7.33 1.40
CA LEU A 25 4.74 6.98 0.03
C LEU A 25 6.22 6.62 -0.06
N LEU A 26 6.52 5.42 -0.53
CA LEU A 26 7.87 4.98 -0.85
C LEU A 26 8.21 5.27 -2.31
N ILE A 27 9.33 5.97 -2.51
CA ILE A 27 9.93 6.21 -3.82
C ILE A 27 11.33 5.63 -3.87
N GLY A 28 11.84 5.33 -5.06
CA GLY A 28 13.17 4.77 -5.21
C GLY A 28 13.34 3.92 -6.47
N SER A 29 14.58 3.58 -6.81
CA SER A 29 14.91 2.72 -7.95
C SER A 29 14.41 1.28 -7.80
N ASN A 30 14.42 0.52 -8.89
CA ASN A 30 14.09 -0.91 -8.88
C ASN A 30 15.13 -1.67 -8.05
N GLY A 31 14.66 -2.59 -7.20
CA GLY A 31 15.55 -3.36 -6.33
C GLY A 31 16.13 -2.58 -5.12
N SER A 32 15.68 -1.34 -4.89
CA SER A 32 16.17 -0.53 -3.76
C SER A 32 15.73 -1.05 -2.39
N GLY A 33 14.61 -1.78 -2.30
CA GLY A 33 14.13 -2.39 -1.06
C GLY A 33 12.67 -2.07 -0.70
N LYS A 34 11.96 -1.25 -1.49
CA LYS A 34 10.55 -0.85 -1.24
C LYS A 34 9.62 -2.04 -0.98
N THR A 35 9.55 -2.97 -1.94
CA THR A 35 8.78 -4.22 -1.82
C THR A 35 9.22 -5.08 -0.63
N ASN A 36 10.51 -5.06 -0.27
CA ASN A 36 10.99 -5.80 0.90
C ASN A 36 10.46 -5.16 2.20
N LEU A 37 10.35 -3.84 2.29
CA LEU A 37 9.71 -3.20 3.44
C LEU A 37 8.23 -3.61 3.58
N LEU A 38 7.46 -3.62 2.48
CA LEU A 38 6.07 -4.05 2.51
C LEU A 38 5.95 -5.53 2.93
N LYS A 39 6.81 -6.39 2.36
CA LYS A 39 6.87 -7.81 2.70
C LYS A 39 7.23 -8.04 4.16
N LEU A 40 8.11 -7.22 4.76
CA LEU A 40 8.43 -7.32 6.18
C LEU A 40 7.18 -7.16 7.04
N LEU A 41 6.37 -6.14 6.78
CA LEU A 41 5.14 -5.89 7.54
C LEU A 41 4.15 -7.05 7.45
N ARG A 42 3.98 -7.63 6.25
CA ARG A 42 3.13 -8.82 6.05
C ARG A 42 3.72 -10.06 6.72
N ASP A 43 5.02 -10.31 6.56
CA ASP A 43 5.69 -11.47 7.11
C ASP A 43 5.64 -11.42 8.66
N LEU A 44 5.74 -10.23 9.27
CA LEU A 44 5.48 -10.04 10.70
C LEU A 44 4.01 -10.32 11.05
N SER A 45 3.06 -9.80 10.27
CA SER A 45 1.62 -10.00 10.49
C SER A 45 1.20 -11.47 10.47
N GLN A 46 1.64 -12.22 9.45
CA GLN A 46 1.26 -13.62 9.25
C GLN A 46 1.74 -14.54 10.38
N ARG A 47 2.84 -14.19 11.05
CA ARG A 47 3.35 -14.95 12.20
C ARG A 47 2.45 -14.88 13.42
N PHE A 48 1.57 -13.87 13.51
CA PHE A 48 0.56 -13.78 14.56
C PHE A 48 -0.69 -14.59 14.26
N THR A 49 -0.99 -14.78 12.97
CA THR A 49 -2.27 -15.34 12.53
C THR A 49 -2.18 -16.83 12.18
N ILE A 50 -1.02 -17.31 11.74
CA ILE A 50 -0.83 -18.68 11.23
C ILE A 50 0.29 -19.37 12.00
N SER A 51 0.12 -20.66 12.34
CA SER A 51 1.20 -21.49 12.89
C SER A 51 2.43 -21.41 11.98
N PRO A 52 3.64 -21.13 12.52
CA PRO A 52 4.83 -20.89 11.74
C PRO A 52 5.29 -22.17 11.02
N SER A 53 4.76 -22.42 9.83
CA SER A 53 5.14 -23.57 8.99
C SER A 53 6.26 -23.26 8.00
N THR A 54 6.65 -22.00 7.87
CA THR A 54 7.70 -21.53 6.96
C THR A 54 8.80 -20.82 7.74
N ASP A 55 10.02 -20.76 7.21
CA ASP A 55 11.10 -19.97 7.81
C ASP A 55 10.90 -18.48 7.58
N PHE A 56 11.38 -17.66 8.53
CA PHE A 56 11.36 -16.21 8.34
C PHE A 56 12.47 -15.80 7.35
N PRO A 57 12.22 -14.90 6.39
CA PRO A 57 13.23 -14.53 5.41
C PRO A 57 14.48 -13.89 6.06
N THR A 58 15.64 -14.37 5.64
CA THR A 58 16.95 -13.85 6.08
C THR A 58 17.50 -12.83 5.09
N HIS A 59 18.54 -12.09 5.48
CA HIS A 59 19.25 -11.21 4.56
C HIS A 59 19.93 -12.01 3.44
N TYR A 60 19.89 -11.50 2.21
CA TYR A 60 20.42 -12.19 1.03
C TYR A 60 21.91 -12.50 1.16
N ASN A 61 22.69 -11.54 1.65
CA ASN A 61 24.15 -11.64 1.74
C ASN A 61 24.66 -11.94 3.16
N HIS A 62 23.80 -11.87 4.18
CA HIS A 62 24.20 -12.00 5.58
C HIS A 62 23.40 -13.12 6.24
N GLN A 63 24.00 -14.30 6.28
CA GLN A 63 23.40 -15.52 6.83
C GLN A 63 23.61 -15.56 8.35
N THR A 64 22.90 -14.71 9.08
CA THR A 64 22.82 -14.79 10.55
C THR A 64 21.64 -15.66 10.99
N GLU A 65 21.77 -16.27 12.17
CA GLU A 65 20.67 -16.99 12.80
C GLU A 65 19.62 -16.06 13.41
N VAL A 66 19.91 -14.77 13.59
CA VAL A 66 19.05 -13.84 14.33
C VAL A 66 18.69 -12.62 13.49
N GLN A 67 17.40 -12.34 13.38
CA GLN A 67 16.85 -11.07 12.88
C GLN A 67 16.31 -10.25 14.05
N LEU A 68 16.52 -8.94 14.00
CA LEU A 68 16.04 -8.02 15.03
C LEU A 68 15.19 -6.94 14.37
N ILE A 69 13.94 -6.84 14.79
CA ILE A 69 13.02 -5.78 14.41
C ILE A 69 12.63 -5.01 15.66
N GLU A 70 12.88 -3.71 15.69
CA GLU A 70 12.33 -2.82 16.72
C GLU A 70 11.22 -1.98 16.09
N LEU A 71 10.10 -1.87 16.80
CA LEU A 71 8.91 -1.17 16.35
C LEU A 71 8.48 -0.15 17.41
N THR A 72 8.18 1.07 16.99
CA THR A 72 7.59 2.11 17.84
C THR A 72 6.22 2.50 17.30
N THR A 73 5.19 2.50 18.14
CA THR A 73 3.83 2.92 17.76
C THR A 73 3.60 4.40 18.08
N GLY A 74 2.50 4.96 17.55
CA GLY A 74 2.09 6.35 17.81
C GLY A 74 1.84 6.69 19.28
N ASN A 75 1.61 5.68 20.14
CA ASN A 75 1.47 5.87 21.59
C ASN A 75 2.83 5.77 22.32
N ASN A 76 3.95 5.89 21.58
CA ASN A 76 5.32 5.69 22.07
C ASN A 76 5.56 4.31 22.71
N ILE A 77 4.79 3.30 22.29
CA ILE A 77 4.98 1.94 22.77
C ILE A 77 6.07 1.27 21.93
N GLY A 78 7.10 0.76 22.59
CA GLY A 78 8.23 0.10 21.96
C GLY A 78 8.12 -1.43 22.01
N TYR A 79 8.40 -2.08 20.89
CA TYR A 79 8.46 -3.53 20.77
C TYR A 79 9.82 -3.92 20.19
N GLU A 80 10.43 -4.95 20.78
CA GLU A 80 11.62 -5.62 20.26
C GLU A 80 11.21 -7.04 19.87
N ILE A 81 11.39 -7.37 18.60
CA ILE A 81 11.04 -8.65 18.00
C ILE A 81 12.34 -9.30 17.56
N THR A 82 12.75 -10.35 18.26
CA THR A 82 13.91 -11.17 17.89
C THR A 82 13.41 -12.45 17.23
N ILE A 83 13.86 -12.71 16.01
CA ILE A 83 13.45 -13.89 15.23
C ILE A 83 14.66 -14.77 15.03
N HIS A 84 14.56 -16.03 15.49
CA HIS A 84 15.60 -17.04 15.29
C HIS A 84 15.27 -17.91 14.07
N LYS A 85 16.24 -18.04 13.17
CA LYS A 85 16.17 -18.88 11.97
C LYS A 85 15.99 -20.36 12.34
N SER A 86 16.76 -20.84 13.31
CA SER A 86 16.65 -22.21 13.83
C SER A 86 15.38 -22.33 14.71
N ALA A 87 14.48 -23.24 14.33
CA ALA A 87 13.19 -23.53 14.97
C ALA A 87 12.06 -22.48 14.83
N GLY A 88 12.26 -21.41 14.04
CA GLY A 88 11.23 -20.38 13.83
C GLY A 88 10.78 -19.67 15.11
N LYS A 89 11.60 -19.73 16.18
CA LYS A 89 11.26 -19.19 17.50
C LYS A 89 11.33 -17.67 17.44
N ILE A 90 10.19 -17.03 17.73
CA ILE A 90 10.11 -15.57 17.86
C ILE A 90 10.03 -15.24 19.35
N ILE A 91 10.92 -14.35 19.79
CA ILE A 91 10.93 -13.79 21.14
C ILE A 91 10.45 -12.35 21.03
N TYR A 92 9.31 -12.07 21.64
CA TYR A 92 8.74 -10.73 21.74
C TYR A 92 9.07 -10.13 23.09
N LYS A 93 9.62 -8.92 23.08
CA LYS A 93 9.81 -8.12 24.28
C LYS A 93 9.08 -6.80 24.08
N HIS A 94 8.07 -6.57 24.91
CA HIS A 94 7.38 -5.28 25.00
C HIS A 94 8.12 -4.38 25.98
N ARG A 95 8.39 -3.13 25.60
CA ARG A 95 9.07 -2.15 26.46
C ARG A 95 8.08 -1.03 26.84
N PRO A 96 7.68 -0.87 28.13
CA PRO A 96 7.81 -1.77 29.28
C PRO A 96 6.52 -2.59 29.49
N GLY A 97 6.58 -3.92 29.45
CA GLY A 97 5.44 -4.77 29.84
C GLY A 97 5.56 -6.23 29.38
N PRO A 98 4.56 -7.07 29.68
CA PRO A 98 4.56 -8.47 29.27
C PRO A 98 4.58 -8.59 27.75
N ALA A 99 5.15 -9.69 27.24
CA ALA A 99 5.20 -9.98 25.81
C ALA A 99 3.80 -9.87 25.19
N ALA A 100 3.60 -8.85 24.36
CA ALA A 100 2.36 -8.59 23.67
C ALA A 100 2.65 -8.33 22.19
N VAL A 101 1.77 -8.82 21.32
CA VAL A 101 1.81 -8.56 19.89
C VAL A 101 1.40 -7.10 19.63
N PRO A 102 2.12 -6.35 18.79
CA PRO A 102 1.66 -5.03 18.35
C PRO A 102 0.33 -5.16 17.62
N LYS A 103 -0.75 -4.55 18.14
CA LYS A 103 -2.09 -4.63 17.53
C LYS A 103 -2.11 -4.05 16.11
N GLU A 104 -1.20 -3.12 15.84
CA GLU A 104 -0.91 -2.55 14.52
C GLU A 104 -0.59 -3.62 13.46
N LEU A 105 -0.08 -4.79 13.85
CA LEU A 105 0.30 -5.86 12.93
C LEU A 105 -0.76 -6.98 12.80
N ASN A 106 -1.91 -6.89 13.48
CA ASN A 106 -2.91 -7.96 13.51
C ASN A 106 -3.55 -8.28 12.14
N ASN A 107 -3.51 -7.34 11.19
CA ASN A 107 -4.05 -7.52 9.85
C ASN A 107 -3.33 -6.57 8.88
N VAL A 108 -2.25 -7.06 8.27
CA VAL A 108 -1.51 -6.34 7.22
C VAL A 108 -1.83 -6.95 5.87
N ARG A 109 -2.22 -6.11 4.91
CA ARG A 109 -2.55 -6.53 3.56
C ARG A 109 -1.70 -5.82 2.53
N ILE A 110 -1.12 -6.56 1.60
CA ILE A 110 -0.40 -6.03 0.44
C ILE A 110 -1.28 -6.21 -0.79
N PHE A 111 -1.43 -5.14 -1.56
CA PHE A 111 -2.11 -5.14 -2.85
C PHE A 111 -1.08 -4.84 -3.95
N CYS A 112 -0.87 -5.82 -4.82
CA CYS A 112 -0.11 -5.71 -6.05
C CYS A 112 -1.11 -5.93 -7.18
N VAL A 113 -1.88 -4.89 -7.47
CA VAL A 113 -3.06 -5.00 -8.32
C VAL A 113 -2.64 -5.25 -9.76
N ASP A 114 -3.30 -6.21 -10.40
CA ASP A 114 -3.23 -6.41 -11.85
C ASP A 114 -4.52 -5.86 -12.46
N PRO A 115 -4.52 -4.65 -13.06
CA PRO A 115 -5.72 -4.09 -13.66
C PRO A 115 -6.31 -4.97 -14.77
N SER A 116 -5.51 -5.83 -15.42
CA SER A 116 -5.95 -6.63 -16.57
C SER A 116 -6.99 -7.71 -16.22
N ILE A 117 -7.04 -8.12 -14.94
CA ILE A 117 -7.97 -9.14 -14.44
C ILE A 117 -9.19 -8.58 -13.71
N VAL A 118 -9.19 -7.28 -13.39
CA VAL A 118 -10.27 -6.60 -12.67
C VAL A 118 -11.51 -6.46 -13.56
N GLY A 119 -12.69 -6.75 -13.00
CA GLY A 119 -13.98 -6.63 -13.68
C GLY A 119 -14.44 -7.87 -14.45
N ARG A 120 -13.59 -8.92 -14.52
CA ARG A 120 -13.94 -10.22 -15.10
C ARG A 120 -15.08 -10.91 -14.34
N ALA A 121 -15.63 -11.98 -14.90
CA ALA A 121 -16.59 -12.81 -14.19
C ALA A 121 -15.94 -13.41 -12.95
N GLU A 122 -16.53 -13.14 -11.80
CA GLU A 122 -16.12 -13.71 -10.52
C GLU A 122 -17.27 -14.56 -9.98
N ASN A 123 -16.94 -15.76 -9.52
CA ASN A 123 -17.89 -16.64 -8.86
C ASN A 123 -18.40 -16.01 -7.57
N LEU A 124 -19.66 -16.25 -7.22
CA LEU A 124 -20.22 -15.75 -5.96
C LEU A 124 -19.50 -16.39 -4.77
N SER A 125 -19.24 -15.58 -3.74
CA SER A 125 -18.62 -16.01 -2.48
C SER A 125 -19.46 -15.50 -1.31
N PRO A 126 -19.70 -16.31 -0.26
CA PRO A 126 -20.46 -15.88 0.91
C PRO A 126 -19.72 -14.80 1.73
N ASN A 127 -18.40 -14.81 1.72
CA ASN A 127 -17.55 -13.84 2.44
C ASN A 127 -16.53 -13.26 1.46
N PRO A 128 -16.93 -12.32 0.60
CA PRO A 128 -16.06 -11.81 -0.42
C PRO A 128 -14.98 -10.90 0.18
N ILE A 129 -13.77 -11.02 -0.34
CA ILE A 129 -12.65 -10.15 -0.01
C ILE A 129 -11.91 -9.79 -1.30
N VAL A 130 -11.39 -8.58 -1.39
CA VAL A 130 -10.47 -8.20 -2.48
C VAL A 130 -9.13 -8.88 -2.22
N GLN A 131 -8.63 -9.72 -3.11
CA GLN A 131 -7.33 -10.41 -2.99
C GLN A 131 -6.14 -9.49 -3.28
N GLU A 132 -4.91 -9.96 -3.08
CA GLU A 132 -3.68 -9.16 -3.32
C GLU A 132 -3.62 -8.61 -4.77
N ASN A 133 -4.08 -9.36 -5.76
CA ASN A 133 -4.06 -8.98 -7.18
C ASN A 133 -5.28 -8.16 -7.64
N GLY A 134 -6.23 -7.86 -6.75
CA GLY A 134 -7.46 -7.14 -7.08
C GLY A 134 -8.66 -8.01 -7.47
N THR A 135 -8.50 -9.33 -7.62
CA THR A 135 -9.67 -10.23 -7.74
C THR A 135 -10.56 -10.18 -6.50
N GLY A 136 -11.83 -10.53 -6.64
CA GLY A 136 -12.83 -10.41 -5.58
C GLY A 136 -13.45 -9.01 -5.49
N THR A 137 -12.97 -8.04 -6.29
CA THR A 137 -13.54 -6.68 -6.35
C THR A 137 -14.99 -6.70 -6.80
N VAL A 138 -15.35 -7.55 -7.77
CA VAL A 138 -16.74 -7.66 -8.24
C VAL A 138 -17.61 -8.22 -7.13
N GLN A 139 -17.14 -9.27 -6.44
CA GLN A 139 -17.88 -9.88 -5.35
C GLN A 139 -18.09 -8.92 -4.17
N VAL A 140 -17.05 -8.16 -3.79
CA VAL A 140 -17.13 -7.19 -2.69
C VAL A 140 -18.12 -6.09 -3.05
N LEU A 141 -17.97 -5.44 -4.21
CA LEU A 141 -18.89 -4.38 -4.62
C LEU A 141 -20.33 -4.86 -4.72
N ASP A 142 -20.57 -6.08 -5.23
CA ASP A 142 -21.90 -6.67 -5.26
C ASP A 142 -22.49 -6.88 -3.86
N SER A 143 -21.68 -7.37 -2.92
CA SER A 143 -22.11 -7.57 -1.53
C SER A 143 -22.41 -6.28 -0.77
N LEU A 144 -21.84 -5.15 -1.21
CA LEU A 144 -22.12 -3.84 -0.64
C LEU A 144 -23.46 -3.26 -1.12
N LYS A 145 -24.06 -3.76 -2.21
CA LYS A 145 -25.33 -3.21 -2.76
C LYS A 145 -26.59 -3.56 -1.97
N THR A 146 -26.48 -4.29 -0.87
CA THR A 146 -27.63 -4.82 -0.14
C THR A 146 -27.52 -4.56 1.35
N GLY A 147 -28.64 -4.20 1.98
CA GLY A 147 -28.73 -3.99 3.43
C GLY A 147 -28.02 -2.71 3.89
N ASP A 148 -27.56 -2.70 5.14
CA ASP A 148 -26.96 -1.52 5.81
C ASP A 148 -25.64 -1.04 5.18
N ARG A 149 -25.13 -1.77 4.19
CA ARG A 149 -23.84 -1.52 3.50
C ARG A 149 -23.97 -0.68 2.25
N GLU A 150 -25.20 -0.43 1.79
CA GLU A 150 -25.49 0.26 0.54
C GLU A 150 -24.86 1.66 0.49
N GLU A 151 -24.74 2.32 1.65
CA GLU A 151 -24.05 3.61 1.75
C GLU A 151 -22.57 3.53 1.32
N LEU A 152 -21.86 2.44 1.66
CA LEU A 152 -20.47 2.24 1.22
C LEU A 152 -20.39 2.10 -0.30
N PHE A 153 -21.29 1.32 -0.91
CA PHE A 153 -21.37 1.20 -2.37
C PHE A 153 -21.65 2.56 -3.03
N ASN A 154 -22.63 3.30 -2.50
CA ASN A 154 -23.02 4.60 -3.04
C ASN A 154 -21.86 5.61 -2.93
N ASN A 155 -21.08 5.59 -1.86
CA ASN A 155 -19.90 6.42 -1.71
C ASN A 155 -18.80 6.06 -2.73
N ILE A 156 -18.56 4.77 -2.96
CA ILE A 156 -17.63 4.30 -4.01
C ILE A 156 -18.09 4.77 -5.38
N GLU A 157 -19.36 4.56 -5.74
CA GLU A 157 -19.90 4.98 -7.05
C GLU A 157 -19.83 6.50 -7.21
N LYS A 158 -20.21 7.26 -6.18
CA LYS A 158 -20.13 8.73 -6.18
C LYS A 158 -18.70 9.22 -6.45
N LEU A 159 -17.72 8.70 -5.71
CA LEU A 159 -16.31 9.09 -5.89
C LEU A 159 -15.79 8.69 -7.27
N LEU A 160 -16.17 7.51 -7.77
CA LEU A 160 -15.79 7.09 -9.13
C LEU A 160 -16.32 8.07 -10.18
N CYS A 161 -17.59 8.47 -10.10
CA CYS A 161 -18.21 9.42 -11.02
C CYS A 161 -17.65 10.85 -10.86
N GLU A 162 -17.23 11.25 -9.65
CA GLU A 162 -16.55 12.52 -9.41
C GLU A 162 -15.12 12.52 -9.99
N TYR A 163 -14.45 11.38 -9.94
CA TYR A 163 -13.06 11.25 -10.36
C TYR A 163 -12.97 11.10 -11.88
N ILE A 164 -13.92 10.38 -12.48
CA ILE A 164 -14.06 10.15 -13.92
C ILE A 164 -15.48 10.57 -14.34
N PRO A 165 -15.70 11.85 -14.68
CA PRO A 165 -17.04 12.40 -14.97
C PRO A 165 -17.77 11.74 -16.15
N GLU A 166 -17.05 11.04 -17.03
CA GLU A 166 -17.62 10.24 -18.11
C GLU A 166 -18.43 9.05 -17.60
N ILE A 167 -18.15 8.56 -16.39
CA ILE A 167 -18.88 7.45 -15.75
C ILE A 167 -20.13 8.00 -15.04
N GLU A 168 -21.28 7.40 -15.31
CA GLU A 168 -22.55 7.75 -14.69
C GLU A 168 -22.90 6.84 -13.51
N LYS A 169 -22.62 5.52 -13.62
CA LYS A 169 -22.92 4.53 -12.57
C LYS A 169 -22.22 3.19 -12.79
N LEU A 170 -22.14 2.40 -11.73
CA LEU A 170 -21.72 1.00 -11.71
C LEU A 170 -22.93 0.06 -11.78
N SER A 171 -22.82 -1.04 -12.52
CA SER A 171 -23.85 -2.08 -12.54
C SER A 171 -23.25 -3.47 -12.74
N PHE A 172 -24.05 -4.49 -12.47
CA PHE A 172 -23.62 -5.89 -12.47
C PHE A 172 -24.41 -6.67 -13.53
N VAL A 173 -23.72 -7.54 -14.24
CA VAL A 173 -24.33 -8.51 -15.16
C VAL A 173 -24.33 -9.88 -14.47
N PRO A 174 -25.50 -10.46 -14.21
CA PRO A 174 -25.59 -11.80 -13.61
C PRO A 174 -25.24 -12.89 -14.63
N GLY A 175 -24.51 -13.90 -14.16
CA GLY A 175 -24.33 -15.20 -14.80
C GLY A 175 -24.82 -16.32 -13.87
N PRO A 176 -24.68 -17.60 -14.27
CA PRO A 176 -25.27 -18.74 -13.52
C PRO A 176 -24.81 -18.84 -12.05
N GLN A 177 -23.51 -18.64 -11.79
CA GLN A 177 -22.92 -18.62 -10.44
C GLN A 177 -21.86 -17.53 -10.30
N SER A 178 -21.94 -16.51 -11.15
CA SER A 178 -20.92 -15.46 -11.25
C SER A 178 -21.57 -14.11 -11.53
N LYS A 179 -20.87 -13.03 -11.22
CA LYS A 179 -21.23 -11.69 -11.68
C LYS A 179 -20.06 -11.04 -12.39
N LYS A 180 -20.38 -10.13 -13.32
CA LYS A 180 -19.44 -9.24 -14.00
C LYS A 180 -19.77 -7.79 -13.67
N LEU A 181 -18.75 -6.94 -13.65
CA LEU A 181 -18.91 -5.51 -13.45
C LEU A 181 -18.94 -4.78 -14.80
N GLN A 182 -19.85 -3.83 -14.94
CA GLN A 182 -19.94 -2.94 -16.11
C GLN A 182 -20.20 -1.51 -15.63
N ILE A 183 -19.82 -0.54 -16.44
CA ILE A 183 -20.09 0.87 -16.19
C ILE A 183 -21.06 1.43 -17.22
N ARG A 184 -21.83 2.41 -16.79
CA ARG A 184 -22.59 3.27 -17.69
C ARG A 184 -21.73 4.50 -17.98
N GLU A 185 -21.40 4.73 -19.24
CA GLU A 185 -20.70 5.94 -19.68
C GLU A 185 -21.65 6.91 -20.39
N ARG A 186 -21.38 8.21 -20.25
CA ARG A 186 -22.06 9.27 -20.99
C ARG A 186 -21.86 9.06 -22.49
N HIS A 187 -22.92 9.32 -23.26
CA HIS A 187 -22.91 9.25 -24.72
C HIS A 187 -22.63 7.87 -25.35
N ILE A 188 -22.40 6.81 -24.55
CA ILE A 188 -22.34 5.43 -25.04
C ILE A 188 -23.73 4.81 -24.90
N LEU A 189 -24.23 4.10 -25.92
CA LEU A 189 -25.60 3.58 -25.89
C LEU A 189 -25.78 2.40 -24.91
N ARG A 190 -24.80 1.50 -24.85
CA ARG A 190 -24.86 0.29 -24.01
C ARG A 190 -23.85 0.38 -22.86
N PRO A 191 -24.12 -0.23 -21.69
CA PRO A 191 -23.11 -0.38 -20.66
C PRO A 191 -21.82 -1.03 -21.19
N VAL A 192 -20.68 -0.55 -20.71
CA VAL A 192 -19.35 -1.01 -21.11
C VAL A 192 -18.83 -1.97 -20.04
N PRO A 193 -18.43 -3.21 -20.38
CA PRO A 193 -17.78 -4.10 -19.42
C PRO A 193 -16.53 -3.45 -18.84
N VAL A 194 -16.28 -3.57 -17.53
CA VAL A 194 -15.05 -3.04 -16.91
C VAL A 194 -13.78 -3.66 -17.51
N GLU A 195 -13.89 -4.87 -18.06
CA GLU A 195 -12.83 -5.53 -18.83
C GLU A 195 -12.40 -4.76 -20.10
N ALA A 196 -13.17 -3.75 -20.54
CA ALA A 196 -12.90 -2.96 -21.73
C ALA A 196 -12.48 -1.50 -21.44
N VAL A 197 -12.51 -1.05 -20.17
CA VAL A 197 -12.14 0.33 -19.79
C VAL A 197 -10.64 0.44 -19.52
N SER A 198 -10.12 1.67 -19.37
CA SER A 198 -8.68 1.90 -19.13
C SER A 198 -8.17 1.19 -17.86
N GLU A 199 -6.89 0.79 -17.84
CA GLU A 199 -6.27 0.18 -16.65
C GLU A 199 -6.34 1.10 -15.43
N GLY A 200 -6.13 2.41 -15.63
CA GLY A 200 -6.26 3.41 -14.56
C GLY A 200 -7.66 3.46 -13.95
N THR A 201 -8.71 3.33 -14.76
CA THR A 201 -10.10 3.25 -14.26
C THR A 201 -10.32 1.98 -13.44
N ARG A 202 -9.80 0.83 -13.89
CA ARG A 202 -9.90 -0.44 -13.16
C ARG A 202 -9.15 -0.38 -11.84
N LEU A 203 -7.94 0.17 -11.84
CA LEU A 203 -7.16 0.38 -10.63
C LEU A 203 -7.90 1.29 -9.65
N LEU A 204 -8.48 2.40 -10.12
CA LEU A 204 -9.28 3.29 -9.29
C LEU A 204 -10.47 2.58 -8.64
N ILE A 205 -11.19 1.73 -9.39
CA ILE A 205 -12.29 0.92 -8.83
C ILE A 205 -11.79 0.03 -7.69
N VAL A 206 -10.65 -0.65 -7.87
CA VAL A 206 -10.05 -1.48 -6.81
C VAL A 206 -9.65 -0.63 -5.61
N LEU A 207 -8.97 0.50 -5.83
CA LEU A 207 -8.52 1.42 -4.77
C LEU A 207 -9.71 1.94 -3.94
N LEU A 208 -10.77 2.39 -4.59
CA LEU A 208 -11.98 2.84 -3.88
C LEU A 208 -12.62 1.70 -3.08
N THR A 209 -12.62 0.47 -3.63
CA THR A 209 -13.16 -0.72 -2.96
C THR A 209 -12.34 -1.14 -1.74
N ILE A 210 -11.01 -1.15 -1.82
CA ILE A 210 -10.16 -1.55 -0.69
C ILE A 210 -10.18 -0.53 0.45
N MET A 211 -10.44 0.74 0.14
CA MET A 211 -10.48 1.81 1.13
C MET A 211 -11.86 1.98 1.79
N HIS A 212 -12.95 1.58 1.11
CA HIS A 212 -14.33 1.60 1.64
C HIS A 212 -14.75 0.21 2.17
N GLN A 213 -13.91 -0.39 3.01
CA GLN A 213 -14.24 -1.64 3.69
C GLN A 213 -14.92 -1.34 5.03
N GLU A 214 -15.95 -2.12 5.40
CA GLU A 214 -16.57 -2.03 6.72
C GLU A 214 -15.55 -2.20 7.85
N ASN A 215 -14.61 -3.14 7.64
CA ASN A 215 -13.59 -3.52 8.61
C ASN A 215 -12.21 -3.45 7.95
N PRO A 216 -11.61 -2.24 7.84
CA PRO A 216 -10.34 -2.10 7.17
C PRO A 216 -9.21 -2.84 7.93
N PRO A 217 -8.19 -3.34 7.20
CA PRO A 217 -6.95 -3.85 7.79
C PRO A 217 -6.29 -2.82 8.72
N SER A 218 -5.40 -3.28 9.60
CA SER A 218 -4.58 -2.37 10.40
C SER A 218 -3.60 -1.59 9.50
N ILE A 219 -3.07 -2.26 8.47
CA ILE A 219 -2.17 -1.66 7.48
C ILE A 219 -2.57 -2.12 6.07
N ILE A 220 -2.73 -1.17 5.16
CA ILE A 220 -2.89 -1.36 3.72
C ILE A 220 -1.59 -0.96 3.04
N CYS A 221 -0.93 -1.92 2.41
CA CYS A 221 0.23 -1.71 1.58
C CYS A 221 -0.18 -1.78 0.10
N ILE A 222 0.23 -0.84 -0.73
CA ILE A 222 -0.12 -0.81 -2.17
C ILE A 222 1.16 -0.68 -2.99
N GLU A 223 1.44 -1.68 -3.83
CA GLU A 223 2.50 -1.58 -4.83
C GLU A 223 1.99 -0.83 -6.07
N ASP A 224 2.78 0.14 -6.51
CA ASP A 224 2.56 0.96 -7.70
C ASP A 224 1.13 1.54 -7.77
N ILE A 225 0.81 2.37 -6.79
CA ILE A 225 -0.54 2.92 -6.55
C ILE A 225 -1.13 3.68 -7.76
N ASP A 226 -0.29 4.13 -8.69
CA ASP A 226 -0.66 4.91 -9.86
C ASP A 226 -0.53 4.15 -11.20
N LYS A 227 -0.29 2.84 -11.18
CA LYS A 227 -0.05 2.04 -12.39
C LYS A 227 -1.15 2.22 -13.45
N GLY A 228 -0.78 2.75 -14.61
CA GLY A 228 -1.70 2.97 -15.74
C GLY A 228 -2.72 4.10 -15.53
N MET A 229 -2.61 4.86 -14.44
CA MET A 229 -3.50 5.96 -14.10
C MET A 229 -3.02 7.28 -14.73
N HIS A 230 -3.96 8.08 -15.20
CA HIS A 230 -3.65 9.40 -15.74
C HIS A 230 -3.24 10.38 -14.61
N PRO A 231 -2.17 11.18 -14.75
CA PRO A 231 -1.67 12.06 -13.68
C PRO A 231 -2.68 13.03 -13.06
N ARG A 232 -3.67 13.47 -13.83
CA ARG A 232 -4.79 14.31 -13.33
C ARG A 232 -5.59 13.68 -12.19
N LEU A 233 -5.50 12.37 -11.97
CA LEU A 233 -6.18 11.67 -10.89
C LEU A 233 -5.33 11.56 -9.61
N PHE A 234 -4.03 11.83 -9.68
CA PHE A 234 -3.11 11.58 -8.55
C PHE A 234 -3.51 12.39 -7.33
N GLN A 235 -3.77 13.70 -7.49
CA GLN A 235 -4.20 14.55 -6.39
C GLN A 235 -5.42 13.96 -5.67
N LYS A 236 -6.47 13.61 -6.42
CA LYS A 236 -7.71 13.05 -5.89
C LYS A 236 -7.50 11.72 -5.14
N VAL A 237 -6.63 10.85 -5.67
CA VAL A 237 -6.31 9.56 -5.03
C VAL A 237 -5.48 9.76 -3.76
N ILE A 238 -4.52 10.67 -3.78
CA ILE A 238 -3.66 11.00 -2.64
C ILE A 238 -4.46 11.65 -1.52
N GLU A 239 -5.33 12.62 -1.83
CA GLU A 239 -6.25 13.24 -0.85
C GLU A 239 -7.17 12.20 -0.23
N PHE A 240 -7.76 11.32 -1.03
CA PHE A 240 -8.58 10.23 -0.53
C PHE A 240 -7.82 9.27 0.39
N CYS A 241 -6.59 8.90 0.04
CA CYS A 241 -5.74 8.08 0.91
C CYS A 241 -5.46 8.80 2.24
N LYS A 242 -5.19 10.11 2.22
CA LYS A 242 -4.96 10.90 3.43
C LYS A 242 -6.21 10.94 4.33
N ASP A 243 -7.39 11.10 3.74
CA ASP A 243 -8.66 11.16 4.47
C ASP A 243 -9.03 9.82 5.13
N VAL A 244 -8.68 8.72 4.50
CA VAL A 244 -8.91 7.36 5.03
C VAL A 244 -7.84 6.96 6.05
N ALA A 245 -6.58 7.35 5.82
CA ALA A 245 -5.45 6.93 6.63
C ALA A 245 -5.55 7.40 8.09
N GLY A 246 -5.52 6.44 9.01
CA GLY A 246 -5.58 6.69 10.45
C GLY A 246 -6.95 7.12 10.98
N LYS A 247 -7.97 7.25 10.12
CA LYS A 247 -9.34 7.53 10.54
C LYS A 247 -9.82 6.45 11.51
N ASN A 248 -10.34 6.83 12.67
CA ASN A 248 -10.71 5.89 13.74
C ASN A 248 -9.57 4.92 14.15
N GLY A 249 -8.30 5.32 13.96
CA GLY A 249 -7.11 4.56 14.33
C GLY A 249 -6.60 3.55 13.30
N LYS A 250 -7.29 3.32 12.17
CA LYS A 250 -6.86 2.45 11.06
C LYS A 250 -7.69 2.68 9.78
N PRO A 251 -7.15 2.44 8.57
CA PRO A 251 -5.87 1.79 8.26
C PRO A 251 -4.68 2.75 8.28
N GLN A 252 -3.48 2.23 8.53
CA GLN A 252 -2.24 2.86 8.02
C GLN A 252 -2.07 2.53 6.55
N ILE A 253 -1.69 3.50 5.72
CA ILE A 253 -1.50 3.29 4.30
C ILE A 253 -0.02 3.47 3.96
N ILE A 254 0.55 2.50 3.26
CA ILE A 254 1.93 2.54 2.78
C ILE A 254 1.93 2.19 1.29
N ALA A 255 2.23 3.15 0.43
CA ALA A 255 2.18 2.95 -1.01
C ALA A 255 3.58 3.05 -1.64
N THR A 256 3.78 2.48 -2.82
CA THR A 256 4.95 2.74 -3.66
C THR A 256 4.56 3.46 -4.94
N THR A 257 5.47 4.26 -5.48
CA THR A 257 5.37 4.78 -6.84
C THR A 257 6.75 4.89 -7.49
N HIS A 258 6.74 4.95 -8.81
CA HIS A 258 7.89 5.32 -9.63
C HIS A 258 7.66 6.65 -10.39
N ASN A 259 6.55 7.34 -10.11
CA ASN A 259 6.05 8.43 -10.93
C ASN A 259 6.31 9.79 -10.28
N PRO A 260 7.15 10.66 -10.89
CA PRO A 260 7.49 11.95 -10.31
C PRO A 260 6.26 12.85 -10.11
N TYR A 261 5.26 12.79 -11.00
CA TYR A 261 4.05 13.61 -10.86
C TYR A 261 3.19 13.24 -9.64
N LEU A 262 3.29 12.00 -9.15
CA LEU A 262 2.62 11.60 -7.92
C LEU A 262 3.39 12.13 -6.70
N VAL A 263 4.73 12.21 -6.78
CA VAL A 263 5.57 12.83 -5.73
C VAL A 263 5.25 14.31 -5.56
N ASP A 264 4.96 15.03 -6.65
CA ASP A 264 4.53 16.43 -6.60
C ASP A 264 3.29 16.65 -5.71
N GLN A 265 2.43 15.64 -5.56
CA GLN A 265 1.21 15.73 -4.74
C GLN A 265 1.50 15.73 -3.22
N PHE A 266 2.76 15.63 -2.83
CA PHE A 266 3.23 15.65 -1.44
C PHE A 266 3.90 16.96 -1.03
N LYS A 267 3.80 18.02 -1.85
CA LYS A 267 4.24 19.36 -1.47
C LYS A 267 3.52 19.82 -0.18
N GLY A 268 4.29 20.29 0.79
CA GLY A 268 3.87 20.62 2.14
C GLY A 268 3.67 19.41 3.08
N GLN A 269 3.98 18.20 2.63
CA GLN A 269 3.85 16.94 3.39
C GLN A 269 5.02 15.99 3.12
N GLU A 270 6.23 16.54 3.00
CA GLU A 270 7.42 15.83 2.56
C GLU A 270 7.89 14.77 3.56
N SER A 271 7.50 14.88 4.83
CA SER A 271 7.72 13.84 5.84
C SER A 271 6.93 12.54 5.55
N SER A 272 5.89 12.61 4.72
CA SER A 272 5.13 11.43 4.28
C SER A 272 5.81 10.68 3.13
N VAL A 273 6.87 11.24 2.52
CA VAL A 273 7.59 10.61 1.41
C VAL A 273 8.90 10.01 1.92
N ILE A 274 9.09 8.72 1.67
CA ILE A 274 10.25 7.93 2.08
C ILE A 274 11.05 7.56 0.83
N ILE A 275 12.26 8.10 0.74
CA ILE A 275 13.23 7.75 -0.30
C ILE A 275 13.90 6.44 0.09
N THR A 276 13.87 5.46 -0.82
CA THR A 276 14.48 4.15 -0.64
C THR A 276 15.63 3.96 -1.63
N GLU A 277 16.83 3.77 -1.08
CA GLU A 277 18.08 3.65 -1.84
C GLU A 277 18.79 2.32 -1.56
N LYS A 278 19.67 1.94 -2.48
CA LYS A 278 20.61 0.84 -2.27
C LYS A 278 22.04 1.37 -2.33
N ILE A 279 22.70 1.40 -1.19
CA ILE A 279 24.07 1.90 -1.03
C ILE A 279 24.94 0.71 -0.60
N ASP A 280 25.96 0.39 -1.39
CA ASP A 280 26.88 -0.74 -1.15
C ASP A 280 26.17 -2.07 -0.85
N GLY A 281 25.09 -2.34 -1.61
CA GLY A 281 24.30 -3.56 -1.44
C GLY A 281 23.27 -3.53 -0.32
N ASN A 282 23.23 -2.48 0.51
CA ASN A 282 22.33 -2.32 1.64
C ASN A 282 21.17 -1.36 1.33
N THR A 283 19.97 -1.74 1.75
CA THR A 283 18.79 -0.85 1.68
C THR A 283 18.91 0.26 2.71
N CYS A 284 18.72 1.51 2.30
CA CYS A 284 18.66 2.69 3.16
C CYS A 284 17.32 3.42 2.95
N PHE A 285 16.81 4.04 4.01
CA PHE A 285 15.61 4.87 3.98
C PHE A 285 15.94 6.26 4.51
N SER A 286 15.41 7.31 3.88
CA SER A 286 15.45 8.69 4.38
C SER A 286 14.15 9.40 4.04
N LEU A 287 13.72 10.34 4.87
CA LEU A 287 12.54 11.15 4.56
C LEU A 287 12.89 12.20 3.49
N LEU A 288 11.94 12.52 2.62
CA LEU A 288 12.13 13.58 1.63
C LEU A 288 12.37 14.93 2.32
N SER A 289 11.69 15.20 3.44
CA SER A 289 11.90 16.40 4.25
C SER A 289 13.34 16.54 4.78
N GLU A 290 14.02 15.42 5.08
CA GLU A 290 15.43 15.43 5.52
C GLU A 290 16.36 15.82 4.38
N ARG A 291 16.06 15.40 3.14
CA ARG A 291 16.86 15.71 1.94
C ARG A 291 16.67 17.13 1.43
N LEU A 292 15.46 17.69 1.58
CA LEU A 292 15.15 19.06 1.14
C LEU A 292 15.82 20.13 2.02
N SER A 293 16.17 19.79 3.26
CA SER A 293 16.72 20.73 4.25
C SER A 293 18.04 21.44 3.84
N GLY A 294 18.63 21.11 2.69
CA GLY A 294 19.83 21.76 2.16
C GLY A 294 19.90 22.01 0.65
N ALA A 295 18.81 21.87 -0.14
CA ALA A 295 18.96 21.74 -1.60
C ALA A 295 17.93 22.40 -2.53
N SER A 296 16.83 23.03 -2.09
CA SER A 296 15.81 23.51 -3.03
C SER A 296 15.32 24.93 -2.77
N SER A 297 14.98 25.63 -3.87
CA SER A 297 14.05 26.74 -3.82
C SER A 297 12.64 26.18 -3.55
N ASP A 298 11.78 26.91 -2.83
CA ASP A 298 10.38 26.49 -2.59
C ASP A 298 9.56 26.38 -3.91
N GLU A 299 10.13 26.75 -5.05
CA GLU A 299 9.44 26.81 -6.35
C GLU A 299 9.51 25.50 -7.14
N ASP A 300 10.56 24.69 -6.96
CA ASP A 300 10.78 23.50 -7.80
C ASP A 300 9.80 22.36 -7.48
N PRO A 301 9.25 21.66 -8.50
CA PRO A 301 8.42 20.46 -8.28
C PRO A 301 9.23 19.32 -7.64
N LEU A 302 8.66 18.68 -6.61
CA LEU A 302 9.32 17.59 -5.88
C LEU A 302 9.69 16.41 -6.79
N GLY A 303 8.83 16.12 -7.77
CA GLY A 303 9.03 15.10 -8.78
C GLY A 303 10.24 15.38 -9.67
N GLU A 304 10.47 16.65 -10.02
CA GLU A 304 11.65 17.06 -10.82
C GLU A 304 12.94 16.97 -10.01
N LEU A 305 12.91 17.43 -8.75
CA LEU A 305 14.03 17.28 -7.81
C LEU A 305 14.39 15.81 -7.61
N TRP A 306 13.40 14.94 -7.48
CA TRP A 306 13.65 13.51 -7.38
C TRP A 306 14.18 12.93 -8.71
N PHE A 307 13.52 13.22 -9.83
CA PHE A 307 13.87 12.67 -11.15
C PHE A 307 15.29 13.07 -11.61
N SER A 308 15.71 14.30 -11.34
CA SER A 308 17.06 14.79 -11.63
C SER A 308 18.15 14.08 -10.82
N GLY A 309 17.77 13.35 -9.76
CA GLY A 309 18.69 12.69 -8.83
C GLY A 309 19.17 13.59 -7.69
N ALA A 310 18.72 14.84 -7.61
CA ALA A 310 19.12 15.77 -6.53
C ALA A 310 18.78 15.22 -5.14
N MET A 311 17.70 14.44 -5.03
CA MET A 311 17.23 13.85 -3.77
C MET A 311 17.77 12.44 -3.51
N GLY A 312 18.50 11.85 -4.47
CA GLY A 312 18.85 10.43 -4.47
C GLY A 312 17.66 9.52 -4.80
N GLY A 313 17.82 8.21 -4.62
CA GLY A 313 16.74 7.24 -4.89
C GLY A 313 16.46 6.98 -6.37
N THR A 314 17.27 7.50 -7.29
CA THR A 314 17.18 7.24 -8.72
C THR A 314 18.21 6.20 -9.16
N PRO A 315 18.02 5.53 -10.31
CA PRO A 315 19.07 4.68 -10.88
C PRO A 315 20.35 5.49 -11.13
N SER A 316 21.51 4.95 -10.77
CA SER A 316 22.80 5.60 -11.03
C SER A 316 23.03 5.72 -12.53
N THR A 317 23.30 6.92 -13.03
CA THR A 317 23.62 7.21 -14.43
C THR A 317 25.06 6.86 -14.81
N SER A 318 25.84 6.29 -13.89
CA SER A 318 27.20 5.83 -14.14
C SER A 318 27.20 4.53 -14.96
N GLY A 319 27.28 4.70 -16.28
CA GLY A 319 27.85 3.75 -17.23
C GLY A 319 29.20 4.23 -17.72
#